data_AF-A0AA38FX66-F1
#
_entry.id   AF-A0AA38FX66-F1
#
_cell.length_a   1.000
_cell.length_b   1.000
_cell.length_c   1.000
_cell.angle_alpha   90.00
_cell.angle_beta   90.00
_cell.angle_gamma   90.00
#
_symmetry.space_group_name_H-M   'P 1'
#
loop_
_entity.id
_entity.type
_entity.pdbx_description
1 polymer ?
#
loop_
_entity_poly.entity_id
_entity_poly.type
_entity_poly.pdbx_seq_one_letter_code
_entity_poly.pdbx_strand_id
1 'polypeptide(L)'
;YGDMPAHNLLWRDCQKTSDSVSARLAVIPIVQEARGLDAGPRLVQKLVGLGDNRTSDIVARIAEEEVAHVAVGVSWFMQVCRNMDRIPDETFRELLEELDVELKGPFNYSARTEAGIPRDWYDASNMDGPRWSKHLDLRKDKGITVLPVVSPEDYCNPHHSPIDESNRTTNSNLHD
;
A
#
# COMPACT_ATOMS: atom_id res chain seq x y z
N TYR A 1 8.49 -26.51 0.97
CA TYR A 1 7.05 -26.78 0.75
C TYR A 1 6.99 -28.13 0.05
N GLY A 2 6.72 -29.21 0.81
CA GLY A 2 7.02 -30.57 0.33
C GLY A 2 8.52 -30.73 0.02
N ASP A 3 8.83 -31.35 -1.11
CA ASP A 3 10.20 -31.65 -1.55
C ASP A 3 11.01 -30.43 -2.03
N MET A 4 10.37 -29.27 -2.20
CA MET A 4 11.04 -28.07 -2.69
C MET A 4 11.50 -27.15 -1.55
N PRO A 5 12.73 -26.59 -1.60
CA PRO A 5 13.18 -25.59 -0.65
C PRO A 5 12.27 -24.36 -0.75
N ALA A 6 11.79 -23.88 0.40
CA ALA A 6 10.98 -22.67 0.50
C ALA A 6 11.63 -21.73 1.52
N HIS A 7 11.57 -20.43 1.24
CA HIS A 7 12.06 -19.43 2.19
C HIS A 7 11.10 -19.28 3.37
N ASN A 8 11.62 -19.02 4.57
CA ASN A 8 10.83 -18.78 5.78
C ASN A 8 10.64 -17.28 6.09
N LEU A 9 10.86 -16.41 5.10
CA LEU A 9 10.85 -14.95 5.28
C LEU A 9 9.56 -14.45 5.94
N LEU A 10 8.39 -14.83 5.41
CA LEU A 10 7.10 -14.45 5.99
C LEU A 10 6.99 -14.86 7.46
N TRP A 11 7.33 -16.11 7.79
CA TRP A 11 7.25 -16.60 9.17
C TRP A 11 8.21 -15.86 10.11
N ARG A 12 9.44 -15.62 9.64
CA ARG A 12 10.46 -14.90 10.40
C ARG A 12 10.05 -13.45 10.65
N ASP A 13 9.57 -12.76 9.63
CA ASP A 13 9.15 -11.36 9.74
C ASP A 13 7.87 -11.26 10.58
N CYS A 14 7.01 -12.29 10.51
CA CYS A 14 5.90 -12.45 11.43
C CYS A 14 6.34 -12.69 12.89
N GLN A 15 7.42 -13.42 13.12
CA GLN A 15 7.93 -13.61 14.49
C GLN A 15 8.59 -12.34 15.01
N LYS A 16 9.38 -11.65 14.19
CA LYS A 16 10.04 -10.37 14.53
C LYS A 16 9.05 -9.28 14.95
N THR A 17 7.84 -9.30 14.39
CA THR A 17 6.82 -8.26 14.61
C THR A 17 5.67 -8.72 15.51
N SER A 18 5.86 -9.76 16.33
CA SER A 18 4.80 -10.33 17.20
C SER A 18 4.28 -9.34 18.22
N ASP A 19 5.15 -8.46 18.72
CA ASP A 19 4.87 -7.66 19.91
C ASP A 19 4.45 -6.23 19.55
N SER A 20 4.34 -5.90 18.26
CA SER A 20 4.00 -4.56 17.78
C SER A 20 3.09 -4.60 16.55
N VAL A 21 1.89 -4.05 16.70
CA VAL A 21 0.90 -3.95 15.60
C VAL A 21 1.40 -3.00 14.50
N SER A 22 2.03 -1.88 14.86
CA SER A 22 2.59 -0.95 13.87
C SER A 22 3.72 -1.60 13.08
N ALA A 23 4.60 -2.35 13.76
CA ALA A 23 5.64 -3.15 13.11
C ALA A 23 5.05 -4.20 12.17
N ARG A 24 4.01 -4.91 12.61
CA ARG A 24 3.30 -5.91 11.80
C ARG A 24 2.80 -5.32 10.49
N LEU A 25 2.10 -4.19 10.59
CA LEU A 25 1.49 -3.50 9.45
C LEU A 25 2.56 -2.93 8.50
N ALA A 26 3.65 -2.38 9.04
CA ALA A 26 4.76 -1.91 8.22
C ALA A 26 5.41 -3.06 7.44
N VAL A 27 5.78 -4.15 8.11
CA VAL A 27 6.64 -5.17 7.50
C VAL A 27 5.86 -6.15 6.62
N ILE A 28 4.64 -6.54 7.01
CA ILE A 28 3.91 -7.58 6.30
C ILE A 28 3.05 -6.98 5.16
N PRO A 29 1.90 -6.33 5.42
CA PRO A 29 1.03 -5.89 4.35
C PRO A 29 1.61 -4.73 3.54
N ILE A 30 2.50 -3.90 4.09
CA ILE A 30 3.14 -2.82 3.31
C ILE A 30 4.41 -3.30 2.62
N VAL A 31 5.43 -3.78 3.36
CA VAL A 31 6.72 -4.13 2.73
C VAL A 31 6.67 -5.47 1.98
N GLN A 32 6.15 -6.53 2.59
CA GLN A 32 6.23 -7.85 1.98
C GLN A 32 5.27 -7.99 0.80
N GLU A 33 4.04 -7.47 0.88
CA GLU A 33 3.09 -7.53 -0.24
C GLU A 33 3.45 -6.57 -1.36
N ALA A 34 4.03 -5.39 -1.07
CA ALA A 34 4.51 -4.49 -2.13
C ALA A 34 5.66 -5.10 -2.96
N ARG A 35 6.39 -6.10 -2.45
CA ARG A 35 7.35 -6.87 -3.27
C ARG A 35 6.64 -7.70 -4.33
N GLY A 36 5.40 -8.15 -4.07
CA GLY A 36 4.53 -8.78 -5.05
C GLY A 36 4.21 -7.84 -6.20
N LEU A 37 3.90 -6.57 -5.91
CA LEU A 37 3.69 -5.52 -6.93
C LEU A 37 4.90 -5.31 -7.85
N ASP A 38 6.11 -5.43 -7.29
CA ASP A 38 7.37 -5.23 -8.02
C ASP A 38 7.85 -6.46 -8.80
N ALA A 39 7.56 -7.67 -8.29
CA ALA A 39 8.05 -8.93 -8.84
C ALA A 39 7.05 -9.63 -9.76
N GLY A 40 5.75 -9.50 -9.48
CA GLY A 40 4.66 -10.16 -10.19
C GLY A 40 4.70 -9.98 -11.70
N PRO A 41 4.71 -8.73 -12.22
CA PRO A 41 4.75 -8.49 -13.67
C PRO A 41 5.96 -9.10 -14.36
N ARG A 42 7.13 -9.10 -13.70
CA ARG A 42 8.36 -9.71 -14.24
C ARG A 42 8.26 -11.23 -14.30
N LEU A 43 7.65 -11.85 -13.28
CA LEU A 43 7.42 -13.29 -13.27
C LEU A 43 6.41 -13.70 -14.35
N VAL A 44 5.33 -12.93 -14.54
CA VAL A 44 4.36 -13.14 -15.63
C VAL A 44 5.06 -13.13 -16.98
N GLN A 45 5.84 -12.08 -17.28
CA GLN A 45 6.57 -11.97 -18.54
C GLN A 45 7.51 -13.15 -18.79
N LYS A 46 8.21 -13.61 -17.74
CA LYS A 46 9.10 -14.75 -17.82
C LYS A 46 8.35 -16.04 -18.15
N LEU A 47 7.21 -16.29 -17.51
CA LEU A 47 6.41 -17.49 -17.74
C LEU A 47 5.81 -17.53 -19.15
N VAL A 48 5.31 -16.39 -19.64
CA VAL A 48 4.85 -16.24 -21.04
C VAL A 48 6.00 -16.54 -22.01
N GLY A 49 7.19 -16.00 -21.77
CA GLY A 49 8.38 -16.27 -22.59
C GLY A 49 8.82 -17.74 -22.62
N LEU A 50 8.45 -18.52 -21.60
CA LEU A 50 8.68 -19.97 -21.52
C LEU A 50 7.51 -20.79 -22.09
N GLY A 51 6.44 -20.14 -22.56
CA GLY A 51 5.24 -20.78 -23.11
C GLY A 51 4.25 -21.30 -22.05
N ASP A 52 4.46 -21.00 -20.76
CA ASP A 52 3.55 -21.42 -19.68
C ASP A 52 2.49 -20.34 -19.40
N ASN A 53 1.59 -20.16 -20.36
CA ASN A 53 0.54 -19.14 -20.29
C ASN A 53 -0.46 -19.40 -19.15
N ARG A 54 -0.74 -20.67 -18.84
CA ARG A 54 -1.68 -21.02 -17.77
C ARG A 54 -1.16 -20.56 -16.41
N THR A 55 0.12 -20.84 -16.11
CA THR A 55 0.72 -20.38 -14.85
C THR A 55 0.88 -18.86 -14.85
N SER A 56 1.21 -18.25 -16.00
CA SER A 56 1.32 -16.78 -16.07
C SER A 56 0.00 -16.08 -15.74
N ASP A 57 -1.13 -16.60 -16.22
CA ASP A 57 -2.46 -16.02 -15.95
C ASP A 57 -2.80 -16.07 -14.46
N ILE A 58 -2.45 -17.17 -13.78
CA ILE A 58 -2.63 -17.32 -12.33
C ILE A 58 -1.75 -16.32 -11.57
N VAL A 59 -0.47 -16.21 -11.94
CA VAL A 59 0.45 -15.26 -11.29
C VAL A 59 0.02 -13.82 -11.52
N ALA A 60 -0.52 -13.49 -12.71
CA ALA A 60 -1.03 -12.16 -13.01
C ALA A 60 -2.18 -11.80 -12.06
N ARG A 61 -3.14 -12.72 -11.86
CA ARG A 61 -4.25 -12.51 -10.93
C ARG A 61 -3.78 -12.29 -9.49
N ILE A 62 -2.83 -13.10 -9.02
CA ILE A 62 -2.26 -12.94 -7.67
C ILE A 62 -1.60 -11.56 -7.54
N ALA A 63 -0.81 -11.15 -8.53
CA ALA A 63 -0.14 -9.85 -8.51
C ALA A 63 -1.12 -8.66 -8.52
N GLU A 64 -2.27 -8.79 -9.19
CA GLU A 64 -3.35 -7.80 -9.16
C GLU A 64 -3.97 -7.66 -7.76
N GLU A 65 -4.16 -8.78 -7.05
CA GLU A 65 -4.76 -8.81 -5.71
C GLU A 65 -3.87 -8.11 -4.65
N GLU A 66 -2.54 -8.10 -4.84
CA GLU A 66 -1.62 -7.48 -3.88
C GLU A 66 -1.82 -5.96 -3.73
N VAL A 67 -2.40 -5.28 -4.72
CA VAL A 67 -2.67 -3.83 -4.62
C VAL A 67 -3.62 -3.55 -3.46
N ALA A 68 -4.69 -4.35 -3.36
CA ALA A 68 -5.69 -4.21 -2.30
C ALA A 68 -5.10 -4.58 -0.93
N HIS A 69 -4.26 -5.62 -0.86
CA HIS A 69 -3.59 -6.00 0.39
C HIS A 69 -2.70 -4.88 0.94
N VAL A 70 -1.90 -4.29 0.05
CA VAL A 70 -1.03 -3.16 0.40
C VAL A 70 -1.87 -1.94 0.80
N ALA A 71 -2.92 -1.61 0.06
CA ALA A 71 -3.79 -0.47 0.37
C ALA A 71 -4.45 -0.60 1.75
N VAL A 72 -4.96 -1.78 2.08
CA VAL A 72 -5.50 -2.07 3.42
C VAL A 72 -4.41 -1.93 4.49
N GLY A 73 -3.20 -2.44 4.22
CA GLY A 73 -2.04 -2.26 5.09
C GLY A 73 -1.71 -0.80 5.38
N VAL A 74 -1.63 0.03 4.35
CA VAL A 74 -1.38 1.48 4.46
C VAL A 74 -2.47 2.16 5.28
N SER A 75 -3.74 1.89 4.97
CA SER A 75 -4.89 2.48 5.66
C SER A 75 -4.84 2.20 7.17
N TRP A 76 -4.64 0.94 7.57
CA TRP A 76 -4.52 0.57 8.98
C TRP A 76 -3.27 1.14 9.64
N PHE A 77 -2.12 1.17 8.94
CA PHE A 77 -0.89 1.74 9.49
C PHE A 77 -1.06 3.24 9.78
N MET A 78 -1.69 3.98 8.87
CA MET A 78 -2.02 5.40 9.06
C MET A 78 -2.93 5.61 10.28
N GLN A 79 -3.95 4.75 10.45
CA GLN A 79 -4.85 4.82 11.61
C GLN A 79 -4.13 4.49 12.93
N VAL A 80 -3.27 3.48 12.94
CA VAL A 80 -2.47 3.11 14.12
C VAL A 80 -1.51 4.23 14.50
N CYS A 81 -0.80 4.81 13.53
CA CYS A 81 0.07 5.97 13.78
C CYS A 81 -0.71 7.15 14.36
N ARG A 82 -1.91 7.44 13.83
CA ARG A 82 -2.79 8.49 14.37
C ARG A 82 -3.19 8.22 15.82
N ASN A 83 -3.57 6.98 16.14
CA ASN A 83 -3.97 6.61 17.51
C ASN A 83 -2.80 6.63 18.51
N MET A 84 -1.56 6.55 18.02
CA MET A 84 -0.34 6.65 18.81
C MET A 84 0.27 8.06 18.81
N ASP A 85 -0.41 9.06 18.23
CA ASP A 85 0.10 10.43 18.03
C ASP A 85 1.46 10.50 17.30
N ARG A 86 1.68 9.58 16.36
CA ARG A 86 2.93 9.43 15.61
C ARG A 86 2.81 9.86 14.15
N ILE A 87 3.91 10.37 13.60
CA ILE A 87 4.02 10.73 12.17
C ILE A 87 4.29 9.45 11.36
N PRO A 88 3.43 9.08 10.38
CA PRO A 88 3.54 7.80 9.69
C PRO A 88 4.85 7.56 8.94
N ASP A 89 5.36 8.54 8.19
CA ASP A 89 6.62 8.41 7.43
C ASP A 89 7.82 8.13 8.36
N GLU A 90 7.96 8.92 9.42
CA GLU A 90 9.01 8.74 10.42
C GLU A 90 8.88 7.40 11.14
N THR A 91 7.65 7.03 11.54
CA THR A 91 7.36 5.75 12.19
C THR A 91 7.72 4.57 11.31
N PHE A 92 7.35 4.64 10.03
CA PHE A 92 7.64 3.59 9.06
C PHE A 92 9.16 3.40 8.93
N ARG A 93 9.91 4.50 8.76
CA ARG A 93 11.36 4.46 8.61
C ARG A 93 12.07 3.92 9.85
N GLU A 94 11.68 4.38 11.04
CA GLU A 94 12.21 3.89 12.31
C GLU A 94 11.96 2.39 12.49
N LEU A 95 10.76 1.92 12.16
CA LEU A 95 10.43 0.49 12.25
C LEU A 95 11.28 -0.35 11.28
N LEU A 96 11.52 0.13 10.06
CA LEU A 96 12.37 -0.59 9.12
C LEU A 96 13.83 -0.64 9.56
N GLU A 97 14.32 0.45 10.17
CA GLU A 97 15.67 0.51 10.74
C GLU A 97 15.81 -0.41 11.96
N GLU A 98 14.86 -0.36 12.89
CA GLU A 98 14.83 -1.19 14.10
C GLU A 98 14.80 -2.70 13.78
N LEU A 99 14.04 -3.08 12.75
CA LEU A 99 13.81 -4.48 12.39
C LEU A 99 14.79 -5.04 11.36
N ASP A 100 15.73 -4.20 10.90
CA ASP A 100 16.71 -4.50 9.84
C ASP A 100 15.99 -4.98 8.56
N VAL A 101 15.02 -4.18 8.09
CA VAL A 101 14.22 -4.46 6.91
C VAL A 101 14.62 -3.54 5.76
N GLU A 102 15.30 -4.11 4.79
CA GLU A 102 15.74 -3.37 3.60
C GLU A 102 14.65 -3.30 2.52
N LEU A 103 14.55 -2.12 1.89
CA LEU A 103 13.77 -1.89 0.69
C LEU A 103 14.70 -1.86 -0.52
N LYS A 104 14.47 -2.78 -1.46
CA LYS A 104 15.27 -2.88 -2.69
C LYS A 104 14.36 -2.90 -3.90
N GLY A 105 14.65 -1.97 -4.81
CA GLY A 105 14.01 -1.93 -6.12
C GLY A 105 14.55 -3.01 -7.09
N PRO A 106 14.14 -2.95 -8.37
CA PRO A 106 13.32 -1.90 -8.97
C PRO A 106 11.88 -1.88 -8.43
N PHE A 107 11.36 -0.68 -8.15
CA PHE A 107 10.00 -0.50 -7.63
C PHE A 107 8.99 -0.28 -8.76
N ASN A 108 7.80 -0.88 -8.62
CA ASN A 108 6.64 -0.58 -9.44
C ASN A 108 5.95 0.68 -8.88
N TYR A 109 6.44 1.85 -9.28
CA TYR A 109 5.95 3.13 -8.76
C TYR A 109 4.45 3.35 -9.00
N SER A 110 3.92 2.94 -10.15
CA SER A 110 2.49 3.08 -10.44
C SER A 110 1.64 2.24 -9.50
N ALA A 111 1.97 0.95 -9.32
CA ALA A 111 1.21 0.07 -8.43
C ALA A 111 1.35 0.46 -6.95
N ARG A 112 2.54 0.88 -6.51
CA ARG A 112 2.74 1.38 -5.14
C ARG A 112 1.98 2.68 -4.88
N THR A 113 1.87 3.56 -5.88
CA THR A 113 1.05 4.78 -5.81
C THR A 113 -0.44 4.44 -5.74
N GLU A 114 -0.90 3.50 -6.56
CA GLU A 114 -2.28 2.99 -6.55
C GLU A 114 -2.65 2.37 -5.19
N ALA A 115 -1.73 1.60 -4.60
CA ALA A 115 -1.87 1.06 -3.26
C ALA A 115 -1.71 2.10 -2.14
N GLY A 116 -1.45 3.37 -2.47
CA GLY A 116 -1.40 4.48 -1.52
C GLY A 116 -0.09 4.64 -0.75
N ILE A 117 1.00 3.95 -1.12
CA ILE A 117 2.30 4.14 -0.48
C ILE A 117 2.95 5.43 -1.02
N PRO A 118 3.22 6.45 -0.19
CA PRO A 118 3.95 7.64 -0.63
C PRO A 118 5.37 7.27 -1.08
N ARG A 119 5.83 7.84 -2.21
CA ARG A 119 7.15 7.53 -2.78
C ARG A 119 8.30 7.76 -1.80
N ASP A 120 8.19 8.82 -1.00
CA ASP A 120 9.18 9.21 0.01
C ASP A 120 9.34 8.18 1.14
N TRP A 121 8.46 7.18 1.25
CA TRP A 121 8.62 6.13 2.26
C TRP A 121 9.65 5.07 1.86
N TYR A 122 9.87 4.87 0.56
CA TYR A 122 10.61 3.70 0.06
C TYR A 122 11.68 4.00 -0.99
N ASP A 123 11.65 5.17 -1.61
CA ASP A 123 12.63 5.56 -2.63
C ASP A 123 13.54 6.67 -2.10
N ALA A 124 14.71 6.26 -1.57
CA ALA A 124 15.71 7.19 -1.04
C ALA A 124 16.21 8.20 -2.09
N SER A 125 16.17 7.86 -3.38
CA SER A 125 16.56 8.80 -4.45
C SER A 125 15.58 9.97 -4.61
N ASN A 126 14.38 9.86 -4.03
CA ASN A 126 13.38 10.92 -3.99
C ASN A 126 13.51 11.81 -2.74
N MET A 127 14.41 11.49 -1.80
CA MET A 127 14.52 12.16 -0.50
C MET A 127 15.47 13.38 -0.46
N ASP A 128 16.05 13.80 -1.59
CA ASP A 128 17.01 14.92 -1.68
C ASP A 128 16.36 16.33 -1.66
N GLY A 129 15.11 16.47 -1.22
CA GLY A 129 14.39 17.75 -1.08
C GLY A 129 14.29 18.25 0.37
N PRO A 130 14.08 19.56 0.61
CA PRO A 130 13.94 20.09 1.97
C PRO A 130 12.78 19.39 2.72
N ARG A 131 13.09 18.79 3.86
CA ARG A 131 12.13 18.15 4.79
C ARG A 131 11.23 19.20 5.45
N TRP A 132 10.30 19.80 4.71
CA TRP A 132 9.08 20.42 5.24
C TRP A 132 8.20 20.96 4.09
N SER A 133 6.88 20.81 4.25
CA SER A 133 5.79 21.62 3.65
C SER A 133 4.91 21.10 2.50
N LYS A 134 4.63 19.80 2.32
CA LYS A 134 3.49 19.42 1.42
C LYS A 134 2.46 18.40 1.89
N HIS A 135 2.67 17.66 2.98
CA HIS A 135 1.59 16.88 3.57
C HIS A 135 1.59 17.07 5.08
N LEU A 136 0.46 17.55 5.61
CA LEU A 136 0.13 17.66 7.03
C LEU A 136 0.57 18.93 7.80
N ASP A 137 0.06 20.11 7.41
CA ASP A 137 -0.22 21.15 8.39
C ASP A 137 -1.61 20.91 9.03
N LEU A 138 -1.78 19.76 9.70
CA LEU A 138 -3.03 19.41 10.42
C LEU A 138 -3.06 19.94 11.86
N ARG A 139 -2.07 20.73 12.29
CA ARG A 139 -2.02 21.25 13.67
C ARG A 139 -2.53 22.68 13.82
N LYS A 140 -2.90 23.36 12.73
CA LYS A 140 -3.47 24.70 12.78
C LYS A 140 -4.57 24.86 11.74
N ASP A 141 -5.76 24.39 12.07
CA ASP A 141 -6.97 25.20 11.99
C ASP A 141 -8.21 24.34 12.24
N LYS A 142 -9.20 24.98 12.84
CA LYS A 142 -10.50 24.39 13.14
C LYS A 142 -11.17 23.94 11.84
N GLY A 143 -11.54 22.66 11.77
CA GLY A 143 -12.33 22.09 10.67
C GLY A 143 -11.53 21.11 9.82
N ILE A 144 -11.46 19.85 10.27
CA ILE A 144 -10.85 18.76 9.51
C ILE A 144 -11.74 18.46 8.30
N THR A 145 -11.30 18.83 7.10
CA THR A 145 -11.80 18.19 5.88
C THR A 145 -11.02 16.90 5.69
N VAL A 146 -11.70 15.80 5.99
CA VAL A 146 -11.25 14.43 5.77
C VAL A 146 -11.07 14.26 4.26
N LEU A 147 -9.87 13.92 3.76
CA LEU A 147 -9.80 13.23 2.46
C LEU A 147 -10.55 11.91 2.66
N PRO A 148 -11.53 11.56 1.79
CA PRO A 148 -12.38 10.42 2.03
C PRO A 148 -11.50 9.20 2.27
N VAL A 149 -11.61 8.65 3.48
CA VAL A 149 -11.13 7.31 3.76
C VAL A 149 -11.97 6.43 2.87
N VAL A 150 -11.36 5.95 1.79
CA VAL A 150 -11.93 4.88 0.99
C VAL A 150 -12.11 3.71 1.97
N SER A 151 -13.36 3.31 2.19
CA SER A 151 -13.67 2.28 3.19
C SER A 151 -12.90 1.01 2.80
N PRO A 152 -12.40 0.20 3.76
CA PRO A 152 -11.86 -1.12 3.43
C PRO A 152 -12.78 -1.95 2.52
N GLU A 153 -14.08 -1.68 2.59
CA GLU A 153 -15.15 -2.28 1.77
C GLU A 153 -15.04 -1.93 0.28
N ASP A 154 -14.51 -0.76 -0.07
CA ASP A 154 -14.41 -0.26 -1.44
C ASP A 154 -13.26 -0.94 -2.21
N TYR A 155 -12.22 -1.41 -1.51
CA TYR A 155 -11.13 -2.19 -2.10
C TYR A 155 -11.47 -3.68 -2.27
N CYS A 156 -12.52 -4.17 -1.59
CA CYS A 156 -12.97 -5.55 -1.68
C CYS A 156 -14.04 -5.79 -2.76
N ASN A 157 -14.44 -4.77 -3.54
CA ASN A 157 -15.50 -4.91 -4.54
C ASN A 157 -14.96 -4.79 -5.98
N PRO A 158 -14.85 -5.89 -6.74
CA PRO A 158 -14.29 -5.90 -8.11
C PRO A 158 -15.16 -5.18 -9.17
N HIS A 159 -16.21 -4.46 -8.77
CA HIS A 159 -17.15 -3.78 -9.66
C HIS A 159 -17.25 -2.25 -9.48
N HIS A 160 -16.44 -1.62 -8.61
CA HIS A 160 -16.50 -0.16 -8.46
C HIS A 160 -15.46 0.54 -9.35
N SER A 161 -15.84 0.86 -10.59
CA SER A 161 -15.14 1.89 -11.37
C SER A 161 -15.59 3.28 -10.90
N PRO A 162 -14.69 4.24 -10.61
CA PRO A 162 -15.10 5.60 -10.29
C PRO A 162 -15.52 6.32 -11.57
N ILE A 163 -16.82 6.47 -11.79
CA ILE A 163 -17.38 7.29 -12.87
C ILE A 163 -18.16 8.46 -12.28
N ASP A 164 -17.52 9.64 -12.36
CA ASP A 164 -18.09 10.95 -12.66
C ASP A 164 -19.35 11.42 -11.89
N GLU A 165 -19.13 12.08 -10.75
CA GLU A 165 -20.16 12.78 -9.98
C GLU A 165 -20.28 14.29 -10.31
N SER A 166 -19.83 14.73 -11.49
CA SER A 166 -19.81 16.16 -11.84
C SER A 166 -21.14 16.74 -12.36
N ASN A 167 -22.27 16.03 -12.35
CA ASN A 167 -23.51 16.52 -12.99
C ASN A 167 -24.83 16.21 -12.25
N ARG A 168 -24.95 16.56 -10.96
CA ARG A 168 -26.27 16.52 -10.31
C ARG A 168 -26.54 17.63 -9.29
N THR A 169 -26.70 18.86 -9.80
CA THR A 169 -27.41 19.98 -9.16
C THR A 169 -27.77 20.93 -10.31
N THR A 170 -29.02 21.27 -10.64
CA THR A 170 -30.20 21.62 -9.84
C THR A 170 -31.44 21.51 -10.76
N ASN A 171 -32.53 20.93 -10.28
CA ASN A 171 -33.87 21.32 -10.76
C ASN A 171 -34.90 20.98 -9.67
N SER A 172 -34.95 21.84 -8.66
CA SER A 172 -36.08 21.91 -7.73
C SER A 172 -36.84 23.20 -8.03
N ASN A 173 -37.90 23.10 -8.83
CA ASN A 173 -38.97 24.10 -8.88
C ASN A 173 -40.30 23.36 -9.10
N LEU A 174 -40.92 23.03 -7.98
CA LEU A 174 -42.35 22.79 -7.85
C LEU A 174 -42.70 23.19 -6.41
N HIS A 175 -43.35 24.33 -6.25
CA HIS A 175 -44.63 24.42 -5.56
C HIS A 175 -45.25 25.83 -5.73
N ASP A 176 -46.56 25.77 -6.02
CA ASP A 176 -47.62 26.80 -6.02
C ASP A 176 -47.81 27.70 -7.27
#